data_AF-A0A2D4T3X0-F1
#
_entry.id   AF-A0A2D4T3X0-F1
#
_cell.length_a   1.000
_cell.length_b   1.000
_cell.length_c   1.000
_cell.angle_alpha   90.00
_cell.angle_beta   90.00
_cell.angle_gamma   90.00
#
_symmetry.space_group_name_H-M   'P 1'
#
loop_
_entity.id
_entity.type
_entity.pdbx_description
1 polymer ?
#
loop_
_entity_poly.entity_id
_entity_poly.type
_entity_poly.pdbx_seq_one_letter_code
_entity_poly.pdbx_strand_id
1 'polypeptide(L)'
;PGNELMGGNGFTNPTHVLIHEDHGAANLANGWAEEEVLHELGHAVFQPRVEDADWADAQEADPCFISDYAQKNPIREDVAETLGPYLAMKFLTDRVTNVDQDKISNCIAARSSVLDAWFAEMNMSYSPFSSAAAEEAILRIALEEPVAGQVHTGVGNLRGWAVATEGVTRVEIMINGVSAFEAPYGGARGDVGGAFPDIPDSNRSGFSLAFNYSELPAGPNNIAAVAYDGLNAVAESTANFEVVRFPDFIRGEGAVNLGEGTCSVTSDEISIVDAVINGTFYNLVLKWRPAEQGFEVVEIQ
;
A
#
# COMPACT_ATOMS: atom_id res chain seq x y z
N PRO A 1 23.49 -6.53 -10.20
CA PRO A 1 24.45 -5.66 -10.91
C PRO A 1 25.01 -6.27 -12.21
N GLY A 2 24.99 -5.51 -13.30
CA GLY A 2 25.49 -5.91 -14.60
C GLY A 2 24.60 -5.44 -15.75
N ASN A 3 25.10 -5.59 -16.98
CA ASN A 3 24.47 -5.10 -18.21
C ASN A 3 24.33 -6.20 -19.28
N GLU A 4 24.20 -7.46 -18.86
CA GLU A 4 23.95 -8.59 -19.76
C GLU A 4 22.45 -8.70 -20.08
N LEU A 5 22.11 -9.48 -21.11
CA LEU A 5 20.71 -9.75 -21.49
C LEU A 5 19.93 -10.42 -20.35
N MET A 6 18.60 -10.25 -20.38
CA MET A 6 17.72 -10.98 -19.47
C MET A 6 17.69 -12.48 -19.83
N GLY A 7 17.11 -13.29 -18.95
CA GLY A 7 17.01 -14.73 -19.19
C GLY A 7 15.94 -15.43 -18.36
N GLY A 8 15.14 -16.27 -19.01
CA GLY A 8 14.16 -17.16 -18.40
C GLY A 8 14.58 -18.63 -18.46
N ASN A 9 14.30 -19.40 -17.40
CA ASN A 9 14.59 -20.83 -17.38
C ASN A 9 13.45 -21.65 -16.72
N GLY A 10 12.67 -22.32 -17.56
CA GLY A 10 11.56 -23.20 -17.14
C GLY A 10 11.96 -24.63 -16.75
N PHE A 11 13.22 -25.02 -16.91
CA PHE A 11 13.70 -26.38 -16.58
C PHE A 11 14.26 -26.50 -15.15
N THR A 12 14.02 -25.49 -14.31
CA THR A 12 14.45 -25.44 -12.91
C THR A 12 13.26 -25.38 -11.98
N ASN A 13 13.43 -25.81 -10.73
CA ASN A 13 12.42 -25.67 -9.67
C ASN A 13 13.06 -24.98 -8.44
N PRO A 14 12.66 -23.73 -8.11
CA PRO A 14 11.67 -22.91 -8.81
C PRO A 14 12.14 -22.52 -10.23
N THR A 15 11.21 -22.11 -11.09
CA THR A 15 11.56 -21.46 -12.37
C THR A 15 12.10 -20.06 -12.10
N HIS A 16 13.02 -19.58 -12.93
CA HIS A 16 13.71 -18.30 -12.71
C HIS A 16 13.57 -17.37 -13.91
N VAL A 17 13.43 -16.07 -13.62
CA VAL A 17 13.69 -14.97 -14.55
C VAL A 17 14.84 -14.14 -13.97
N LEU A 18 15.86 -13.89 -14.77
CA LEU A 18 17.03 -13.12 -14.41
C LEU A 18 16.97 -11.76 -15.09
N ILE A 19 17.05 -10.71 -14.29
CA ILE A 19 17.12 -9.32 -14.75
C ILE A 19 18.42 -8.71 -14.26
N HIS A 20 19.27 -8.29 -15.21
CA HIS A 20 20.47 -7.54 -14.90
C HIS A 20 20.12 -6.07 -14.65
N GLU A 21 20.52 -5.54 -13.50
CA GLU A 21 20.12 -4.22 -12.99
C GLU A 21 20.32 -3.07 -13.98
N ASP A 22 21.49 -2.97 -14.62
CA ASP A 22 21.77 -1.87 -15.55
C ASP A 22 20.97 -2.04 -16.86
N HIS A 23 20.83 -3.27 -17.32
CA HIS A 23 20.06 -3.61 -18.52
C HIS A 23 18.55 -3.37 -18.30
N GLY A 24 18.02 -3.80 -17.16
CA GLY A 24 16.63 -3.58 -16.77
C GLY A 24 16.30 -2.11 -16.59
N ALA A 25 17.21 -1.32 -16.01
CA ALA A 25 17.06 0.13 -15.93
C ALA A 25 17.04 0.78 -17.32
N ALA A 26 17.86 0.31 -18.26
CA ALA A 26 17.85 0.79 -19.64
C ALA A 26 16.55 0.41 -20.36
N ASN A 27 16.05 -0.81 -20.22
CA ASN A 27 14.78 -1.24 -20.82
C ASN A 27 13.60 -0.45 -20.24
N LEU A 28 13.62 -0.17 -18.94
CA LEU A 28 12.61 0.68 -18.31
C LEU A 28 12.64 2.11 -18.85
N ALA A 29 13.83 2.70 -19.00
CA ALA A 29 13.98 4.06 -19.53
C ALA A 29 13.56 4.18 -21.01
N ASN A 30 13.72 3.11 -21.80
CA ASN A 30 13.32 3.07 -23.21
C ASN A 30 11.87 2.59 -23.44
N GLY A 31 11.18 2.17 -22.37
CA GLY A 31 9.81 1.67 -22.46
C GLY A 31 9.69 0.27 -23.07
N TRP A 32 10.72 -0.58 -22.91
CA TRP A 32 10.76 -1.98 -23.39
C TRP A 32 10.72 -3.00 -22.26
N ALA A 33 10.65 -2.54 -21.00
CA ALA A 33 10.72 -3.42 -19.84
C ALA A 33 9.57 -4.42 -19.79
N GLU A 34 8.37 -4.02 -20.24
CA GLU A 34 7.19 -4.89 -20.24
C GLU A 34 7.38 -6.02 -21.26
N GLU A 35 7.77 -5.69 -22.49
CA GLU A 35 7.98 -6.63 -23.59
C GLU A 35 9.10 -7.64 -23.27
N GLU A 36 10.23 -7.18 -22.72
CA GLU A 36 11.36 -8.04 -22.37
C GLU A 36 10.99 -9.00 -21.23
N VAL A 37 10.30 -8.51 -20.18
CA VAL A 37 9.88 -9.37 -19.07
C VAL A 37 8.88 -10.42 -19.54
N LEU A 38 7.95 -10.05 -20.43
CA LEU A 38 6.99 -11.00 -21.00
C LEU A 38 7.72 -12.06 -21.85
N HIS A 39 8.70 -11.67 -22.65
CA HIS A 39 9.54 -12.61 -23.41
C HIS A 39 10.19 -13.64 -22.48
N GLU A 40 10.87 -13.19 -21.41
CA GLU A 40 11.53 -14.11 -20.47
C GLU A 40 10.58 -14.99 -19.66
N LEU A 41 9.38 -14.48 -19.36
CA LEU A 41 8.32 -15.29 -18.75
C LEU A 41 7.85 -16.39 -19.69
N GLY A 42 7.83 -16.15 -21.00
CA GLY A 42 7.57 -17.18 -22.00
C GLY A 42 8.54 -18.35 -21.87
N HIS A 43 9.83 -18.08 -21.73
CA HIS A 43 10.83 -19.11 -21.46
C HIS A 43 10.65 -19.78 -20.09
N ALA A 44 10.38 -18.99 -19.04
CA ALA A 44 10.28 -19.52 -17.69
C ALA A 44 9.06 -20.44 -17.50
N VAL A 45 7.95 -20.14 -18.17
CA VAL A 45 6.67 -20.83 -17.95
C VAL A 45 6.41 -21.91 -19.00
N PHE A 46 6.67 -21.61 -20.28
CA PHE A 46 6.20 -22.43 -21.39
C PHE A 46 7.29 -23.18 -22.14
N GLN A 47 8.58 -22.84 -21.95
CA GLN A 47 9.67 -23.53 -22.62
C GLN A 47 9.65 -25.06 -22.46
N PRO A 48 9.27 -25.64 -21.30
CA PRO A 48 9.19 -27.10 -21.17
C PRO A 48 8.08 -27.76 -22.00
N ARG A 49 7.09 -26.99 -22.48
CA ARG A 49 5.91 -27.47 -23.22
C ARG A 49 6.02 -27.30 -24.74
N VAL A 50 7.05 -26.61 -25.25
CA VAL A 50 7.12 -26.30 -26.70
C VAL A 50 7.32 -27.53 -27.60
N GLU A 51 7.75 -28.66 -27.03
CA GLU A 51 7.89 -29.93 -27.75
C GLU A 51 6.64 -30.81 -27.61
N ASP A 52 5.63 -30.38 -26.84
CA ASP A 52 4.33 -31.04 -26.79
C ASP A 52 3.65 -30.94 -28.17
N ALA A 53 2.86 -31.97 -28.50
CA ALA A 53 2.28 -32.10 -29.84
C ALA A 53 1.36 -30.93 -30.20
N ASP A 54 0.68 -30.34 -29.22
CA ASP A 54 -0.23 -29.21 -29.44
C ASP A 54 0.51 -27.95 -29.94
N TRP A 55 1.66 -27.60 -29.35
CA TRP A 55 2.46 -26.46 -29.79
C TRP A 55 3.14 -26.75 -31.14
N ALA A 56 3.71 -27.94 -31.31
CA ALA A 56 4.35 -28.33 -32.56
C ALA A 56 3.37 -28.33 -33.74
N ASP A 57 2.17 -28.90 -33.57
CA ASP A 57 1.12 -28.92 -34.58
C ASP A 57 0.61 -27.49 -34.88
N ALA A 58 0.49 -26.64 -33.86
CA ALA A 58 0.08 -25.25 -34.03
C ALA A 58 1.14 -24.42 -34.78
N GLN A 59 2.43 -24.64 -34.51
CA GLN A 59 3.53 -24.00 -35.22
C GLN A 59 3.56 -24.39 -36.71
N GLU A 60 3.23 -25.65 -37.06
CA GLU A 60 3.11 -26.10 -38.45
C GLU A 60 1.85 -25.55 -39.14
N ALA A 61 0.74 -25.43 -38.41
CA ALA A 61 -0.53 -24.94 -38.94
C ALA A 61 -0.54 -23.43 -39.20
N ASP A 62 0.16 -22.64 -38.39
CA ASP A 62 0.23 -21.19 -38.52
C ASP A 62 1.06 -20.76 -39.75
N PRO A 63 0.61 -19.75 -40.53
CA PRO A 63 1.25 -19.41 -41.80
C PRO A 63 2.56 -18.61 -41.66
N CYS A 64 2.89 -18.11 -40.47
CA CYS A 64 4.15 -17.38 -40.23
C CYS A 64 4.56 -17.40 -38.75
N PHE A 65 5.81 -16.99 -38.49
CA PHE A 65 6.29 -16.65 -37.16
C PHE A 65 6.09 -15.16 -36.90
N ILE A 66 5.89 -14.77 -35.64
CA ILE A 66 5.61 -13.38 -35.28
C ILE A 66 6.83 -12.45 -35.47
N SER A 67 8.04 -13.01 -35.44
CA SER A 67 9.29 -12.31 -35.68
C SER A 67 10.31 -13.17 -36.44
N ASP A 68 11.30 -12.52 -37.05
CA ASP A 68 12.45 -13.21 -37.67
C ASP A 68 13.25 -14.02 -36.62
N TYR A 69 13.24 -13.58 -35.36
CA TYR A 69 13.97 -14.25 -34.29
C TYR A 69 13.30 -15.56 -33.88
N ALA A 70 11.97 -15.54 -33.74
CA ALA A 70 11.15 -16.75 -33.59
C ALA A 70 11.36 -17.72 -34.75
N GLN A 71 11.32 -17.24 -36.00
CA GLN A 71 11.51 -18.08 -37.19
C GLN A 71 12.88 -18.77 -37.22
N LYS A 72 13.95 -18.06 -36.80
CA LYS A 72 15.32 -18.61 -36.80
C LYS A 72 15.54 -19.61 -35.67
N ASN A 73 14.77 -19.50 -34.58
CA ASN A 73 14.94 -20.31 -33.38
C ASN A 73 13.59 -20.89 -32.92
N PRO A 74 12.89 -21.68 -33.75
CA PRO A 74 11.47 -21.98 -33.56
C PRO A 74 11.17 -22.83 -32.33
N ILE A 75 12.13 -23.61 -31.82
CA ILE A 75 11.96 -24.38 -30.58
C ILE A 75 12.17 -23.48 -29.36
N ARG A 76 13.15 -22.58 -29.41
CA ARG A 76 13.53 -21.78 -28.23
C ARG A 76 12.70 -20.51 -28.12
N GLU A 77 12.56 -19.76 -29.19
CA GLU A 77 12.13 -18.36 -29.15
C GLU A 77 10.67 -18.17 -29.57
N ASP A 78 10.08 -19.12 -30.29
CA ASP A 78 8.73 -18.93 -30.83
C ASP A 78 7.68 -18.69 -29.74
N VAL A 79 7.69 -19.48 -28.66
CA VAL A 79 6.72 -19.31 -27.56
C VAL A 79 6.93 -18.00 -26.80
N ALA A 80 8.18 -17.59 -26.60
CA ALA A 80 8.53 -16.36 -25.89
C ALA A 80 8.14 -15.11 -26.70
N GLU A 81 8.43 -15.12 -27.99
CA GLU A 81 8.06 -14.05 -28.92
C GLU A 81 6.54 -13.99 -29.17
N THR A 82 5.85 -15.14 -29.13
CA THR A 82 4.39 -15.21 -29.35
C THR A 82 3.59 -14.66 -28.16
N LEU A 83 4.12 -14.80 -26.93
CA LEU A 83 3.38 -14.53 -25.70
C LEU A 83 2.90 -13.06 -25.59
N GLY A 84 3.78 -12.09 -25.88
CA GLY A 84 3.44 -10.67 -25.81
C GLY A 84 2.29 -10.29 -26.77
N PRO A 85 2.42 -10.54 -28.08
CA PRO A 85 1.36 -10.30 -29.06
C PRO A 85 0.05 -11.03 -28.74
N TYR A 86 0.12 -12.27 -28.25
CA TYR A 86 -1.06 -13.00 -27.79
C TYR A 86 -1.77 -12.28 -26.63
N LEU A 87 -1.05 -11.88 -25.58
CA LEU A 87 -1.63 -11.19 -24.42
C LEU A 87 -2.19 -9.81 -24.81
N ALA A 88 -1.51 -9.10 -25.72
CA ALA A 88 -2.00 -7.83 -26.25
C ALA A 88 -3.33 -8.02 -27.01
N MET A 89 -3.43 -9.05 -27.85
CA MET A 89 -4.67 -9.43 -28.55
C MET A 89 -5.77 -9.91 -27.60
N LYS A 90 -5.42 -10.48 -26.45
CA LYS A 90 -6.39 -11.03 -25.48
C LYS A 90 -6.97 -9.97 -24.55
N PHE A 91 -6.14 -9.04 -24.08
CA PHE A 91 -6.48 -8.14 -22.97
C PHE A 91 -6.30 -6.65 -23.26
N LEU A 92 -5.57 -6.30 -24.31
CA LEU A 92 -5.18 -4.91 -24.61
C LEU A 92 -5.51 -4.55 -26.07
N THR A 93 -6.60 -5.08 -26.62
CA THR A 93 -6.98 -4.86 -28.03
C THR A 93 -7.08 -3.38 -28.40
N ASP A 94 -7.51 -2.52 -27.47
CA ASP A 94 -7.56 -1.07 -27.66
C ASP A 94 -6.18 -0.42 -27.89
N ARG A 95 -5.09 -1.07 -27.46
CA ARG A 95 -3.69 -0.64 -27.68
C ARG A 95 -3.10 -1.15 -29.00
N VAL A 96 -3.78 -2.05 -29.71
CA VAL A 96 -3.31 -2.66 -30.96
C VAL A 96 -4.13 -2.12 -32.13
N THR A 97 -3.47 -1.61 -33.17
CA THR A 97 -4.19 -1.10 -34.35
C THR A 97 -4.93 -2.24 -35.06
N ASN A 98 -6.09 -1.97 -35.66
CA ASN A 98 -6.85 -3.00 -36.39
C ASN A 98 -6.01 -3.74 -37.45
N VAL A 99 -5.09 -3.02 -38.11
CA VAL A 99 -4.18 -3.60 -39.11
C VAL A 99 -3.23 -4.61 -38.46
N ASP A 100 -2.70 -4.29 -37.29
CA ASP A 100 -1.78 -5.21 -36.59
C ASP A 100 -2.55 -6.34 -35.89
N GLN A 101 -3.77 -6.09 -35.42
CA GLN A 101 -4.67 -7.15 -34.96
C GLN A 101 -4.94 -8.18 -36.06
N ASP A 102 -5.23 -7.73 -37.27
CA ASP A 102 -5.42 -8.60 -38.43
C ASP A 102 -4.13 -9.36 -38.77
N LYS A 103 -2.96 -8.72 -38.72
CA LYS A 103 -1.67 -9.40 -38.98
C LYS A 103 -1.38 -10.47 -37.93
N ILE A 104 -1.54 -10.15 -36.66
CA ILE A 104 -1.25 -11.07 -35.55
C ILE A 104 -2.22 -12.25 -35.62
N SER A 105 -3.52 -11.99 -35.68
CA SER A 105 -4.53 -13.05 -35.75
C SER A 105 -4.38 -13.95 -36.97
N ASN A 106 -4.03 -13.40 -38.14
CA ASN A 106 -3.75 -14.22 -39.32
C ASN A 106 -2.41 -14.98 -39.24
N CYS A 107 -1.47 -14.55 -38.40
CA CYS A 107 -0.15 -15.18 -38.30
C CYS A 107 -0.10 -16.30 -37.27
N ILE A 108 -0.75 -16.14 -36.11
CA ILE A 108 -0.52 -16.98 -34.92
C ILE A 108 -1.81 -17.57 -34.31
N ALA A 109 -2.86 -17.77 -35.11
CA ALA A 109 -4.18 -18.20 -34.62
C ALA A 109 -4.14 -19.56 -33.91
N ALA A 110 -3.42 -20.54 -34.47
CA ALA A 110 -3.33 -21.88 -33.90
C ALA A 110 -2.56 -21.84 -32.58
N ARG A 111 -1.40 -21.17 -32.54
CA ARG A 111 -0.64 -21.00 -31.28
C ARG A 111 -1.41 -20.23 -30.22
N SER A 112 -2.18 -19.21 -30.62
CA SER A 112 -3.05 -18.48 -29.68
C SER A 112 -4.09 -19.39 -29.03
N SER A 113 -4.61 -20.39 -29.78
CA SER A 113 -5.55 -21.37 -29.25
C SER A 113 -4.90 -22.34 -28.26
N VAL A 114 -3.63 -22.70 -28.47
CA VAL A 114 -2.85 -23.50 -27.51
C VAL A 114 -2.57 -22.72 -26.23
N LEU A 115 -2.20 -21.44 -26.34
CA LEU A 115 -2.02 -20.57 -25.17
C LEU A 115 -3.31 -20.42 -24.36
N ASP A 116 -4.46 -20.28 -25.03
CA ASP A 116 -5.77 -20.29 -24.38
C ASP A 116 -6.00 -21.58 -23.55
N ALA A 117 -5.66 -22.74 -24.12
CA ALA A 117 -5.80 -24.03 -23.44
C ALA A 117 -4.84 -24.16 -22.24
N TRP A 118 -3.54 -23.85 -22.42
CA TRP A 118 -2.55 -23.92 -21.35
C TRP A 118 -2.88 -22.97 -20.19
N PHE A 119 -3.32 -21.75 -20.49
CA PHE A 119 -3.72 -20.80 -19.45
C PHE A 119 -5.01 -21.23 -18.73
N ALA A 120 -5.95 -21.89 -19.40
CA ALA A 120 -7.11 -22.48 -18.74
C ALA A 120 -6.74 -23.62 -17.77
N GLU A 121 -5.74 -24.46 -18.10
CA GLU A 121 -5.24 -25.53 -17.22
C GLU A 121 -4.60 -24.98 -15.93
N MET A 122 -3.97 -23.81 -16.01
CA MET A 122 -3.30 -23.18 -14.87
C MET A 122 -4.28 -22.62 -13.82
N ASN A 123 -5.60 -22.65 -14.10
CA ASN A 123 -6.66 -22.14 -13.22
C ASN A 123 -6.42 -20.69 -12.76
N MET A 124 -5.77 -19.89 -13.61
CA MET A 124 -5.48 -18.49 -13.36
C MET A 124 -6.69 -17.63 -13.76
N SER A 125 -7.15 -16.78 -12.86
CA SER A 125 -8.11 -15.73 -13.18
C SER A 125 -7.36 -14.51 -13.72
N TYR A 126 -7.49 -14.21 -15.01
CA TYR A 126 -6.84 -13.08 -15.69
C TYR A 126 -7.48 -11.71 -15.38
N SER A 127 -8.22 -11.59 -14.29
CA SER A 127 -8.92 -10.36 -13.92
C SER A 127 -8.16 -9.59 -12.82
N PRO A 128 -7.80 -8.30 -13.04
CA PRO A 128 -7.94 -7.51 -14.27
C PRO A 128 -6.60 -7.09 -14.87
N PHE A 129 -6.21 -7.69 -16.00
CA PHE A 129 -5.58 -6.90 -17.07
C PHE A 129 -6.70 -6.21 -17.83
N SER A 130 -7.17 -5.07 -17.33
CA SER A 130 -8.19 -4.22 -17.97
C SER A 130 -7.52 -3.16 -18.84
N SER A 131 -8.06 -2.90 -20.04
CA SER A 131 -7.64 -1.80 -20.94
C SER A 131 -8.15 -0.42 -20.51
N ALA A 132 -8.97 -0.34 -19.44
CA ALA A 132 -9.24 0.94 -18.81
C ALA A 132 -7.93 1.43 -18.19
N ALA A 133 -7.53 2.68 -18.47
CA ALA A 133 -6.58 3.37 -17.60
C ALA A 133 -7.06 3.10 -16.17
N ALA A 134 -6.22 2.48 -15.34
CA ALA A 134 -6.57 2.18 -13.96
C ALA A 134 -7.21 3.45 -13.40
N GLU A 135 -8.49 3.37 -13.05
CA GLU A 135 -9.17 4.46 -12.35
C GLU A 135 -8.23 4.77 -11.18
N GLU A 136 -7.70 5.99 -11.15
CA GLU A 136 -6.47 6.32 -10.40
C GLU A 136 -6.58 5.71 -9.01
N ALA A 137 -5.81 4.64 -8.72
CA ALA A 137 -6.03 3.83 -7.54
C ALA A 137 -5.92 4.74 -6.31
N ILE A 138 -7.09 5.06 -5.73
CA ILE A 138 -7.15 6.02 -4.65
C ILE A 138 -6.72 5.28 -3.40
N LEU A 139 -5.67 5.77 -2.74
CA LEU A 139 -5.36 5.49 -1.35
C LEU A 139 -5.18 6.83 -0.64
N ARG A 140 -5.97 7.04 0.40
CA ARG A 140 -5.96 8.27 1.22
C ARG A 140 -6.04 7.88 2.68
N ILE A 141 -5.34 8.64 3.52
CA ILE A 141 -5.38 8.51 4.97
C ILE A 141 -5.31 9.91 5.60
N ALA A 142 -5.97 10.07 6.73
CA ALA A 142 -5.80 11.23 7.59
C ALA A 142 -5.71 10.78 9.05
N LEU A 143 -4.66 11.23 9.73
CA LEU A 143 -4.52 11.18 11.17
C LEU A 143 -5.16 12.45 11.74
N GLU A 144 -6.21 12.28 12.52
CA GLU A 144 -6.99 13.39 13.09
C GLU A 144 -6.58 13.67 14.54
N GLU A 145 -6.19 12.63 15.30
CA GLU A 145 -5.60 12.75 16.63
C GLU A 145 -4.37 11.84 16.73
N PRO A 146 -3.25 12.31 17.29
CA PRO A 146 -3.07 13.62 17.93
C PRO A 146 -3.04 14.78 16.91
N VAL A 147 -3.54 15.95 17.31
CA VAL A 147 -3.49 17.15 16.47
C VAL A 147 -2.08 17.71 16.44
N ALA A 148 -1.56 17.95 15.24
CA ALA A 148 -0.24 18.51 15.05
C ALA A 148 -0.07 19.86 15.81
N GLY A 149 1.05 19.98 16.53
CA GLY A 149 1.42 21.15 17.33
C GLY A 149 0.70 21.27 18.68
N GLN A 150 -0.20 20.35 19.03
CA GLN A 150 -0.81 20.34 20.35
C GLN A 150 0.05 19.63 21.39
N VAL A 151 -0.31 19.82 22.66
CA VAL A 151 0.30 19.14 23.80
C VAL A 151 -0.61 18.02 24.24
N HIS A 152 -0.06 16.83 24.46
CA HIS A 152 -0.79 15.67 24.93
C HIS A 152 -0.21 15.08 26.22
N THR A 153 -1.07 14.42 27.00
CA THR A 153 -0.68 13.74 28.24
C THR A 153 -1.61 12.58 28.57
N GLY A 154 -1.16 11.65 29.40
CA GLY A 154 -2.01 10.60 29.95
C GLY A 154 -2.62 9.70 28.87
N VAL A 155 -3.86 9.29 29.07
CA VAL A 155 -4.61 8.47 28.11
C VAL A 155 -5.56 9.36 27.32
N GLY A 156 -5.32 9.48 26.02
CA GLY A 156 -6.13 10.28 25.10
C GLY A 156 -6.54 9.47 23.87
N ASN A 157 -7.17 10.13 22.90
CA ASN A 157 -7.61 9.50 21.67
C ASN A 157 -6.49 9.48 20.61
N LEU A 158 -6.35 8.37 19.88
CA LEU A 158 -5.61 8.28 18.62
C LEU A 158 -6.63 7.82 17.58
N ARG A 159 -6.87 8.64 16.55
CA ARG A 159 -7.90 8.34 15.55
C ARG A 159 -7.65 8.98 14.21
N GLY A 160 -8.36 8.47 13.22
CA GLY A 160 -8.40 9.01 11.88
C GLY A 160 -9.27 8.17 10.96
N TRP A 161 -9.00 8.28 9.67
CA TRP A 161 -9.65 7.47 8.63
C TRP A 161 -8.69 7.15 7.50
N ALA A 162 -8.96 6.05 6.80
CA ALA A 162 -8.30 5.70 5.56
C ALA A 162 -9.32 5.14 4.55
N VAL A 163 -9.12 5.36 3.26
CA VAL A 163 -9.93 4.79 2.18
C VAL A 163 -9.03 4.32 1.06
N ALA A 164 -9.38 3.20 0.44
CA ALA A 164 -8.67 2.68 -0.71
C ALA A 164 -9.61 2.04 -1.72
N THR A 165 -9.33 2.23 -3.02
CA THR A 165 -10.10 1.61 -4.11
C THR A 165 -10.03 0.08 -4.01
N GLU A 166 -8.86 -0.44 -3.66
CA GLU A 166 -8.56 -1.87 -3.47
C GLU A 166 -8.88 -2.36 -2.05
N GLY A 167 -9.55 -1.53 -1.24
CA GLY A 167 -9.79 -1.78 0.18
C GLY A 167 -8.56 -1.57 1.05
N VAL A 168 -8.76 -1.06 2.26
CA VAL A 168 -7.68 -0.91 3.25
C VAL A 168 -7.51 -2.24 3.99
N THR A 169 -6.31 -2.80 3.93
CA THR A 169 -5.99 -4.09 4.57
C THR A 169 -5.56 -3.91 6.02
N ARG A 170 -4.83 -2.82 6.33
CA ARG A 170 -4.43 -2.45 7.69
C ARG A 170 -4.02 -0.98 7.81
N VAL A 171 -4.03 -0.47 9.04
CA VAL A 171 -3.44 0.83 9.40
C VAL A 171 -2.38 0.61 10.47
N GLU A 172 -1.12 0.84 10.13
CA GLU A 172 0.02 0.73 11.03
C GLU A 172 0.30 2.07 11.70
N ILE A 173 0.59 2.05 13.00
CA ILE A 173 1.00 3.21 13.77
C ILE A 173 2.51 3.15 14.00
N MET A 174 3.18 4.21 13.58
CA MET A 174 4.60 4.44 13.82
C MET A 174 4.74 5.52 14.89
N ILE A 175 5.65 5.32 15.84
CA ILE A 175 5.99 6.28 16.88
C ILE A 175 7.47 6.64 16.73
N ASN A 176 7.77 7.93 16.53
CA ASN A 176 9.14 8.43 16.37
C ASN A 176 9.94 7.65 15.30
N GLY A 177 9.28 7.30 14.18
CA GLY A 177 9.86 6.56 13.06
C GLY A 177 9.98 5.04 13.25
N VAL A 178 9.47 4.48 14.35
CA VAL A 178 9.51 3.04 14.65
C VAL A 178 8.10 2.46 14.63
N SER A 179 7.91 1.31 13.97
CA SER A 179 6.64 0.56 14.00
C SER A 179 6.28 0.18 15.43
N ALA A 180 5.08 0.56 15.86
CA ALA A 180 4.59 0.33 17.20
C ALA A 180 3.52 -0.77 17.23
N PHE A 181 2.42 -0.59 16.49
CA PHE A 181 1.29 -1.53 16.46
C PHE A 181 0.35 -1.25 15.28
N GLU A 182 -0.60 -2.16 15.04
CA GLU A 182 -1.69 -1.97 14.07
C GLU A 182 -2.93 -1.39 14.78
N ALA A 183 -3.50 -0.31 14.23
CA ALA A 183 -4.72 0.29 14.73
C ALA A 183 -5.96 -0.48 14.25
N PRO A 184 -6.98 -0.69 15.11
CA PRO A 184 -8.23 -1.30 14.69
C PRO A 184 -8.92 -0.41 13.66
N TYR A 185 -9.32 -1.00 12.53
CA TYR A 185 -9.93 -0.33 11.39
C TYR A 185 -11.35 -0.86 11.13
N GLY A 186 -12.18 -0.10 10.42
CA GLY A 186 -13.55 -0.50 10.08
C GLY A 186 -14.66 0.27 10.82
N GLY A 187 -14.29 1.35 11.51
CA GLY A 187 -15.21 2.22 12.27
C GLY A 187 -16.06 3.12 11.38
N ALA A 188 -17.27 3.45 11.83
CA ALA A 188 -18.22 4.23 11.04
C ALA A 188 -17.78 5.69 10.83
N ARG A 189 -17.80 6.15 9.58
CA ARG A 189 -17.44 7.51 9.14
C ARG A 189 -18.33 7.94 7.98
N GLY A 190 -19.54 8.38 8.31
CA GLY A 190 -20.51 8.82 7.31
C GLY A 190 -20.08 10.07 6.54
N ASP A 191 -19.30 10.94 7.17
CA ASP A 191 -18.67 12.10 6.56
C ASP A 191 -17.66 11.70 5.48
N VAL A 192 -16.81 10.70 5.75
CA VAL A 192 -15.86 10.15 4.79
C VAL A 192 -16.59 9.39 3.69
N GLY A 193 -17.62 8.60 4.04
CA GLY A 193 -18.46 7.92 3.06
C GLY A 193 -19.17 8.88 2.10
N GLY A 194 -19.57 10.06 2.58
CA GLY A 194 -20.13 11.11 1.72
C GLY A 194 -19.10 11.82 0.84
N ALA A 195 -17.85 11.93 1.29
CA ALA A 195 -16.74 12.52 0.53
C ALA A 195 -16.15 11.58 -0.52
N PHE A 196 -16.21 10.26 -0.29
CA PHE A 196 -15.70 9.20 -1.17
C PHE A 196 -16.81 8.18 -1.49
N PRO A 197 -17.91 8.59 -2.15
CA PRO A 197 -19.08 7.72 -2.35
C PRO A 197 -18.81 6.53 -3.28
N ASP A 198 -17.82 6.66 -4.18
CA ASP A 198 -17.48 5.63 -5.18
C ASP A 198 -16.46 4.61 -4.65
N ILE A 199 -15.87 4.85 -3.47
CA ILE A 199 -14.94 3.89 -2.85
C ILE A 199 -15.71 2.89 -1.98
N PRO A 200 -15.55 1.57 -2.20
CA PRO A 200 -16.17 0.55 -1.37
C PRO A 200 -15.86 0.73 0.12
N ASP A 201 -16.88 0.54 0.97
CA ASP A 201 -16.77 0.62 2.44
C ASP A 201 -16.17 1.93 2.98
N SER A 202 -16.19 3.02 2.21
CA SER A 202 -15.71 4.34 2.66
C SER A 202 -16.46 4.89 3.88
N ASN A 203 -17.69 4.43 4.11
CA ASN A 203 -18.47 4.70 5.33
C ASN A 203 -17.99 3.92 6.57
N ARG A 204 -17.07 2.97 6.42
CA ARG A 204 -16.41 2.19 7.46
C ARG A 204 -14.90 2.40 7.46
N SER A 205 -14.47 3.62 7.17
CA SER A 205 -13.07 4.01 7.00
C SER A 205 -12.34 4.38 8.29
N GLY A 206 -13.02 4.39 9.44
CA GLY A 206 -12.45 4.90 10.69
C GLY A 206 -11.48 3.93 11.35
N PHE A 207 -10.40 4.48 11.90
CA PHE A 207 -9.59 3.83 12.95
C PHE A 207 -9.60 4.70 14.21
N SER A 208 -9.68 4.08 15.39
CA SER A 208 -9.66 4.79 16.67
C SER A 208 -9.33 3.87 17.83
N LEU A 209 -8.52 4.36 18.76
CA LEU A 209 -8.20 3.69 20.02
C LEU A 209 -7.84 4.72 21.11
N ALA A 210 -7.92 4.28 22.37
CA ALA A 210 -7.30 5.00 23.48
C ALA A 210 -5.79 4.71 23.47
N PHE A 211 -4.97 5.77 23.59
CA PHE A 211 -3.52 5.69 23.58
C PHE A 211 -2.93 6.42 24.80
N ASN A 212 -1.95 5.80 25.46
CA ASN A 212 -1.29 6.36 26.63
C ASN A 212 -0.08 7.21 26.21
N TYR A 213 -0.30 8.49 25.91
CA TYR A 213 0.74 9.46 25.57
C TYR A 213 1.82 9.61 26.64
N SER A 214 1.49 9.35 27.91
CA SER A 214 2.48 9.34 29.00
C SER A 214 3.50 8.20 28.92
N GLU A 215 3.34 7.21 28.03
CA GLU A 215 4.39 6.21 27.75
C GLU A 215 5.52 6.79 26.89
N LEU A 216 5.28 7.91 26.21
CA LEU A 216 6.29 8.61 25.43
C LEU A 216 7.20 9.45 26.33
N PRO A 217 8.42 9.79 25.87
CA PRO A 217 9.26 10.78 26.52
C PRO A 217 8.57 12.15 26.57
N ALA A 218 8.77 12.89 27.67
CA ALA A 218 8.38 14.29 27.72
C ALA A 218 9.16 15.07 26.65
N GLY A 219 8.51 16.06 26.02
CA GLY A 219 9.10 16.80 24.91
C GLY A 219 8.44 16.49 23.55
N PRO A 220 9.12 16.86 22.46
CA PRO A 220 8.59 16.68 21.11
C PRO A 220 8.56 15.21 20.72
N ASN A 221 7.44 14.79 20.16
CA ASN A 221 7.20 13.45 19.64
C ASN A 221 6.54 13.50 18.25
N ASN A 222 6.62 12.39 17.54
CA ASN A 222 6.04 12.18 16.23
C ASN A 222 5.22 10.88 16.20
N ILE A 223 4.03 10.93 15.61
CA ILE A 223 3.23 9.75 15.27
C ILE A 223 2.89 9.81 13.79
N ALA A 224 3.00 8.68 13.10
CA ALA A 224 2.49 8.48 11.75
C ALA A 224 1.48 7.34 11.73
N ALA A 225 0.39 7.52 11.00
CA ALA A 225 -0.50 6.43 10.61
C ALA A 225 -0.24 6.10 9.13
N VAL A 226 -0.05 4.82 8.85
CA VAL A 226 0.33 4.29 7.54
C VAL A 226 -0.73 3.29 7.09
N ALA A 227 -1.49 3.62 6.05
CA ALA A 227 -2.47 2.71 5.46
C ALA A 227 -1.82 1.86 4.37
N TYR A 228 -2.21 0.59 4.34
CA TYR A 228 -1.88 -0.36 3.27
C TYR A 228 -3.16 -0.79 2.56
N ASP A 229 -3.15 -0.90 1.24
CA ASP A 229 -4.29 -1.40 0.46
C ASP A 229 -4.13 -2.88 0.05
N GLY A 230 -5.10 -3.39 -0.72
CA GLY A 230 -5.09 -4.77 -1.26
C GLY A 230 -3.95 -5.07 -2.25
N LEU A 231 -3.32 -4.05 -2.83
CA LEU A 231 -2.17 -4.16 -3.73
C LEU A 231 -0.84 -3.82 -3.03
N ASN A 232 -0.86 -3.63 -1.71
CA ASN A 232 0.25 -3.17 -0.87
C ASN A 232 0.77 -1.76 -1.22
N ALA A 233 -0.04 -0.91 -1.87
CA ALA A 233 0.27 0.50 -1.93
C ALA A 233 0.18 1.11 -0.52
N VAL A 234 0.93 2.20 -0.31
CA VAL A 234 1.09 2.82 1.00
C VAL A 234 0.79 4.30 0.94
N ALA A 235 0.04 4.80 1.92
CA ALA A 235 -0.11 6.23 2.19
C ALA A 235 0.10 6.51 3.68
N GLU A 236 0.62 7.70 3.99
CA GLU A 236 0.98 8.11 5.34
C GLU A 236 0.33 9.45 5.69
N SER A 237 -0.09 9.58 6.95
CA SER A 237 -0.44 10.86 7.58
C SER A 237 0.24 10.98 8.94
N THR A 238 0.85 12.14 9.19
CA THR A 238 1.80 12.31 10.30
C THR A 238 1.48 13.55 11.13
N ALA A 239 1.71 13.46 12.44
CA ALA A 239 1.56 14.56 13.40
C ALA A 239 2.79 14.67 14.31
N ASN A 240 3.32 15.89 14.44
CA ASN A 240 4.29 16.26 15.46
C ASN A 240 3.56 16.94 16.61
N PHE A 241 3.84 16.57 17.84
CA PHE A 241 3.16 17.08 19.03
C PHE A 241 4.11 17.09 20.23
N GLU A 242 3.73 17.79 21.30
CA GLU A 242 4.48 17.84 22.54
C GLU A 242 3.86 16.90 23.57
N VAL A 243 4.67 16.20 24.35
CA VAL A 243 4.19 15.41 25.50
C VAL A 243 4.61 16.08 26.80
N VAL A 244 3.62 16.36 27.65
CA VAL A 244 3.86 16.67 29.07
C VAL A 244 3.44 15.46 29.90
N ARG A 245 4.20 15.15 30.94
CA ARG A 245 3.91 14.02 31.82
C ARG A 245 4.48 14.26 33.20
N PHE A 246 3.81 13.71 34.20
CA PHE A 246 4.41 13.54 35.51
C PHE A 246 5.59 12.55 35.42
N PRO A 247 6.61 12.68 36.29
CA PRO A 247 7.76 11.76 36.29
C PRO A 247 7.33 10.31 36.51
N ASP A 248 6.42 10.12 37.48
CA ASP A 248 5.91 8.82 37.91
C ASP A 248 4.39 8.74 37.76
N PHE A 249 3.88 7.51 37.61
CA PHE A 249 2.45 7.25 37.67
C PHE A 249 1.93 7.55 39.08
N ILE A 250 0.94 8.44 39.18
CA ILE A 250 0.35 8.89 40.45
C ILE A 250 -0.53 7.77 41.04
N ARG A 251 -0.21 7.27 42.23
CA ARG A 251 -0.92 6.17 42.90
C ARG A 251 -1.49 6.61 44.24
N GLY A 252 -2.66 6.08 44.59
CA GLY A 252 -3.23 6.17 45.93
C GLY A 252 -4.29 7.26 46.09
N GLU A 253 -5.21 7.03 47.02
CA GLU A 253 -6.25 7.99 47.37
C GLU A 253 -5.62 9.19 48.10
N GLY A 254 -5.99 10.41 47.69
CA GLY A 254 -5.42 11.65 48.25
C GLY A 254 -4.02 12.01 47.76
N ALA A 255 -3.47 11.29 46.76
CA ALA A 255 -2.19 11.61 46.15
C ALA A 255 -2.17 12.99 45.45
N VAL A 256 -3.35 13.48 45.07
CA VAL A 256 -3.56 14.83 44.51
C VAL A 256 -4.31 15.66 45.54
N ASN A 257 -3.71 16.78 45.97
CA ASN A 257 -4.30 17.72 46.91
C ASN A 257 -4.19 19.14 46.36
N LEU A 258 -5.35 19.79 46.18
CA LEU A 258 -5.47 21.15 45.68
C LEU A 258 -5.83 22.17 46.78
N GLY A 259 -5.94 21.73 48.04
CA GLY A 259 -6.47 22.54 49.15
C GLY A 259 -5.59 23.75 49.52
N GLU A 260 -4.29 23.66 49.30
CA GLU A 260 -3.33 24.76 49.49
C GLU A 260 -3.12 25.57 48.19
N GLY A 261 -3.66 25.09 47.07
CA GLY A 261 -3.44 25.69 45.75
C GLY A 261 -4.41 26.83 45.44
N THR A 262 -4.05 27.63 44.44
CA THR A 262 -4.95 28.63 43.85
C THR A 262 -5.37 28.24 42.44
N CYS A 263 -6.58 28.61 42.05
CA CYS A 263 -7.14 28.29 40.75
C CYS A 263 -7.61 29.56 40.05
N SER A 264 -7.30 29.69 38.76
CA SER A 264 -7.79 30.77 37.91
C SER A 264 -8.26 30.19 36.58
N VAL A 265 -9.22 30.86 35.94
CA VAL A 265 -9.81 30.44 34.67
C VAL A 265 -9.71 31.58 33.68
N THR A 266 -9.22 31.29 32.48
CA THR A 266 -9.12 32.26 31.38
C THR A 266 -9.51 31.58 30.08
N SER A 267 -10.54 32.10 29.38
CA SER A 267 -11.05 31.50 28.13
C SER A 267 -11.44 30.03 28.35
N ASP A 268 -10.68 29.11 27.75
CA ASP A 268 -10.84 27.66 27.71
C ASP A 268 -9.74 26.96 28.52
N GLU A 269 -9.06 27.70 29.41
CA GLU A 269 -7.96 27.21 30.25
C GLU A 269 -8.25 27.37 31.75
N ILE A 270 -7.78 26.39 32.52
CA ILE A 270 -7.77 26.38 33.98
C ILE A 270 -6.32 26.30 34.44
N SER A 271 -5.84 27.31 35.16
CA SER A 271 -4.50 27.31 35.76
C SER A 271 -4.61 27.00 37.25
N ILE A 272 -3.84 26.02 37.70
CA ILE A 272 -3.75 25.61 39.11
C ILE A 272 -2.31 25.86 39.56
N VAL A 273 -2.15 26.67 40.59
CA VAL A 273 -0.85 27.00 41.19
C VAL A 273 -0.74 26.32 42.56
N ASP A 274 0.44 25.78 42.87
CA ASP A 274 0.74 25.08 44.12
C ASP A 274 -0.12 23.81 44.36
N ALA A 275 -0.42 23.06 43.30
CA ALA A 275 -1.04 21.74 43.42
C ALA A 275 -0.05 20.73 44.03
N VAL A 276 -0.44 20.02 45.08
CA VAL A 276 0.42 19.01 45.71
C VAL A 276 0.09 17.64 45.13
N ILE A 277 1.05 17.04 44.42
CA ILE A 277 0.93 15.71 43.81
C ILE A 277 2.08 14.84 44.30
N ASN A 278 1.75 13.73 44.96
CA ASN A 278 2.73 12.85 45.63
C ASN A 278 3.67 13.61 46.59
N GLY A 279 3.18 14.69 47.22
CA GLY A 279 3.97 15.52 48.13
C GLY A 279 4.88 16.56 47.46
N THR A 280 4.87 16.65 46.13
CA THR A 280 5.59 17.65 45.34
C THR A 280 4.62 18.73 44.85
N PHE A 281 5.04 19.99 44.88
CA PHE A 281 4.27 21.11 44.33
C PHE A 281 4.41 21.16 42.81
N TYR A 282 3.30 21.40 42.13
CA TYR A 282 3.23 21.60 40.69
C TYR A 282 2.34 22.79 40.34
N ASN A 283 2.71 23.49 39.27
CA ASN A 283 1.82 24.39 38.56
C ASN A 283 1.32 23.69 37.29
N LEU A 284 0.00 23.70 37.10
CA LEU A 284 -0.66 22.99 36.00
C LEU A 284 -1.47 23.98 35.18
N VAL A 285 -1.45 23.79 33.86
CA VAL A 285 -2.45 24.40 32.97
C VAL A 285 -3.24 23.29 32.32
N LEU A 286 -4.56 23.36 32.43
CA LEU A 286 -5.49 22.49 31.75
C LEU A 286 -6.20 23.27 30.65
N LYS A 287 -6.44 22.65 29.50
CA LYS A 287 -7.11 23.27 28.36
C LYS A 287 -8.25 22.41 27.83
N TRP A 288 -9.37 23.03 27.43
CA TRP A 288 -10.48 22.32 26.82
C TRP A 288 -10.06 21.69 25.49
N ARG A 289 -10.32 20.39 25.34
CA ARG A 289 -10.11 19.59 24.14
C ARG A 289 -11.46 19.19 23.55
N PRO A 290 -11.87 19.80 22.42
CA PRO A 290 -13.10 19.41 21.76
C PRO A 290 -13.15 17.92 21.37
N ALA A 291 -12.02 17.33 20.99
CA ALA A 291 -11.97 15.92 20.59
C ALA A 291 -12.25 14.94 21.74
N GLU A 292 -11.89 15.33 22.97
CA GLU A 292 -12.08 14.52 24.18
C GLU A 292 -13.34 14.94 24.94
N GLN A 293 -13.96 16.07 24.57
CA GLN A 293 -15.04 16.71 25.32
C GLN A 293 -14.66 16.91 26.80
N GLY A 294 -13.41 17.29 27.05
CA GLY A 294 -12.82 17.37 28.39
C GLY A 294 -11.66 18.35 28.48
N PHE A 295 -11.07 18.47 29.67
CA PHE A 295 -9.87 19.25 29.90
C PHE A 295 -8.64 18.32 29.96
N GLU A 296 -7.59 18.68 29.23
CA GLU A 296 -6.31 17.96 29.22
C GLU A 296 -5.23 18.85 29.86
N VAL A 297 -4.30 18.26 30.62
CA VAL A 297 -3.15 19.01 31.16
C VAL A 297 -2.17 19.28 30.01
N VAL A 298 -1.94 20.56 29.72
CA VAL A 298 -1.07 21.04 28.63
C VAL A 298 0.24 21.63 29.14
N GLU A 299 0.38 21.77 30.45
CA GLU A 299 1.60 22.26 31.09
C GLU A 299 1.74 21.68 32.50
N ILE A 300 2.97 21.27 32.85
CA ILE A 300 3.36 20.78 34.17
C ILE A 300 4.70 21.43 34.52
N GLN A 301 4.73 22.25 35.56
CA GLN A 301 5.95 22.90 36.08
C GLN A 301 6.17 22.55 37.54
#